data_AF-A0A927T7F1-F1
#
_entry.id   AF-A0A927T7F1-F1
#
_cell.length_a   1.000
_cell.length_b   1.000
_cell.length_c   1.000
_cell.angle_alpha   90.00
_cell.angle_beta   90.00
_cell.angle_gamma   90.00
#
_symmetry.space_group_name_H-M   'P 1'
#
loop_
_entity.id
_entity.type
_entity.pdbx_description
1 polymer ?
#
loop_
_entity_poly.entity_id
_entity_poly.type
_entity_poly.pdbx_seq_one_letter_code
_entity_poly.pdbx_strand_id
1 'polypeptide(L)'
;MARRRRRAAYQKKKQNKVGMLLVTAVILMLMAMVTVKGSQLRKQLDDYQTKVDEWEGKIAEETQRAEDIEEYSKYTQTKKYIEDMAREKLGLVYKNQIVFETEGK
;
A
#
# COMPACT_ATOMS: atom_id res chain seq x y z
N MET A 1 -47.30 73.33 28.17
CA MET A 1 -47.59 71.97 28.66
C MET A 1 -47.08 70.94 27.67
N ALA A 2 -46.48 69.87 28.19
CA ALA A 2 -45.81 68.84 27.43
C ALA A 2 -46.79 67.86 26.74
N ARG A 3 -46.37 67.24 25.63
CA ARG A 3 -45.91 65.83 25.59
C ARG A 3 -45.85 65.26 24.17
N ARG A 4 -44.68 64.70 23.87
CA ARG A 4 -44.43 63.43 23.15
C ARG A 4 -44.61 63.39 21.62
N ARG A 5 -43.45 63.51 20.98
CA ARG A 5 -42.93 62.63 19.91
C ARG A 5 -43.72 61.32 19.74
N ARG A 6 -43.94 60.90 18.49
CA ARG A 6 -43.60 59.56 18.00
C ARG A 6 -43.63 59.51 16.47
N ARG A 7 -42.43 59.41 15.90
CA ARG A 7 -42.17 58.99 14.52
C ARG A 7 -42.94 57.69 14.30
N ALA A 8 -43.91 57.70 13.39
CA ALA A 8 -44.58 56.48 12.94
C ALA A 8 -43.50 55.57 12.37
N ALA A 9 -43.35 54.42 13.02
CA ALA A 9 -42.28 53.48 12.79
C ALA A 9 -42.34 52.98 11.34
N TYR A 10 -41.19 53.01 10.68
CA TYR A 10 -40.88 52.16 9.53
C TYR A 10 -41.13 50.71 9.97
N GLN A 11 -42.35 50.21 9.73
CA GLN A 11 -42.78 48.86 10.09
C GLN A 11 -42.02 47.89 9.20
N LYS A 12 -40.87 47.46 9.75
CA LYS A 12 -40.09 46.26 9.51
C LYS A 12 -40.55 45.39 8.32
N LYS A 13 -39.78 45.45 7.24
CA LYS A 13 -39.67 44.35 6.26
C LYS A 13 -39.15 43.10 6.98
N LYS A 14 -40.07 42.26 7.46
CA LYS A 14 -39.77 40.99 8.15
C LYS A 14 -40.16 39.77 7.30
N GLN A 15 -40.12 39.88 5.97
CA GLN A 15 -40.70 38.88 5.06
C GLN A 15 -39.69 37.91 4.42
N ASN A 16 -38.38 38.07 4.63
CA ASN A 16 -37.38 37.20 3.96
C ASN A 16 -36.60 36.30 4.93
N LYS A 17 -36.93 36.29 6.23
CA LYS A 17 -36.18 35.50 7.23
C LYS A 17 -36.34 34.00 7.01
N VAL A 18 -37.55 33.54 6.69
CA VAL A 18 -37.82 32.11 6.43
C VAL A 18 -37.11 31.64 5.16
N GLY A 19 -37.19 32.43 4.07
CA GLY A 19 -36.47 32.12 2.84
C GLY A 19 -34.95 32.11 3.03
N MET A 20 -34.40 33.07 3.78
CA MET A 20 -32.97 33.10 4.12
C MET A 20 -32.56 31.87 4.95
N LEU A 21 -33.38 31.46 5.92
CA LEU A 21 -33.13 30.26 6.72
C LEU A 21 -33.13 28.98 5.86
N LEU A 22 -34.09 28.85 4.95
CA LEU A 22 -34.16 27.71 4.02
C LEU A 22 -32.92 27.65 3.12
N VAL A 23 -32.50 28.78 2.54
CA VAL A 23 -31.29 28.84 1.70
C VAL A 23 -30.06 28.46 2.51
N THR A 24 -29.91 28.98 3.74
CA THR A 24 -28.78 28.60 4.60
C THR A 24 -28.79 27.12 4.97
N ALA A 25 -29.96 26.53 5.20
CA ALA A 25 -30.09 25.11 5.51
C ALA A 25 -29.67 24.22 4.33
N VAL A 26 -30.06 24.59 3.10
CA VAL A 26 -29.64 23.88 1.88
C VAL A 26 -28.12 23.95 1.70
N ILE A 27 -27.53 25.13 1.89
CA ILE A 27 -26.06 25.31 1.78
C ILE A 27 -25.33 24.44 2.83
N LEU A 28 -25.83 24.38 4.07
CA LEU A 28 -25.26 23.53 5.11
C LEU A 28 -25.38 22.03 4.77
N MET A 29 -26.51 21.58 4.23
CA MET A 29 -26.66 20.19 3.77
C MET A 29 -25.67 19.87 2.65
N LEU A 30 -25.50 20.77 1.67
CA LEU A 30 -24.55 20.57 0.58
C LEU A 30 -23.10 20.50 1.10
N MET A 31 -22.72 21.37 2.03
CA MET A 31 -21.40 21.31 2.68
C MET A 31 -21.19 19.98 3.41
N ALA A 32 -22.19 19.51 4.18
CA ALA A 32 -22.11 18.23 4.87
C ALA A 32 -21.99 17.05 3.89
N MET A 33 -22.70 17.08 2.76
CA MET A 33 -22.60 16.04 1.75
C MET A 33 -21.19 16.00 1.12
N VAL A 34 -20.63 17.16 0.81
CA VAL A 34 -19.29 17.27 0.21
C VAL A 34 -18.22 16.78 1.18
N THR A 35 -18.32 17.07 2.49
CA THR A 35 -17.35 16.59 3.48
C THR A 35 -17.43 15.08 3.70
N VAL A 36 -18.64 14.51 3.73
CA VAL A 36 -18.83 13.04 3.83
C VAL A 36 -18.26 12.33 2.61
N LYS A 37 -18.60 12.78 1.39
CA LYS A 37 -18.06 12.15 0.18
C LYS A 37 -16.56 12.38 0.02
N GLY A 38 -16.07 13.57 0.36
CA GLY A 38 -14.64 13.89 0.34
C GLY A 38 -13.83 13.05 1.33
N SER A 39 -14.35 12.82 2.54
CA SER A 39 -13.70 11.95 3.53
C SER A 39 -13.70 10.48 3.11
N GLN A 40 -14.78 9.99 2.49
CA GLN A 40 -14.82 8.63 1.94
C GLN A 40 -13.80 8.44 0.81
N LEU A 41 -13.71 9.40 -0.11
CA LEU A 41 -12.75 9.35 -1.22
C LEU A 41 -11.29 9.38 -0.72
N ARG A 42 -11.04 10.16 0.34
CA ARG A 42 -9.72 10.26 0.95
C ARG A 42 -9.31 9.00 1.70
N LYS A 43 -10.26 8.30 2.32
CA LYS A 43 -10.03 6.96 2.90
C LYS A 43 -9.68 5.91 1.85
N GLN A 44 -10.38 5.94 0.71
CA GLN A 44 -10.05 5.04 -0.39
C GLN A 44 -8.64 5.28 -0.90
N LEU A 45 -8.21 6.55 -1.03
CA LEU A 45 -6.86 6.89 -1.45
C LEU A 45 -5.79 6.29 -0.52
N ASP A 46 -6.01 6.40 0.79
CA ASP A 46 -5.11 5.87 1.83
C ASP A 46 -5.01 4.33 1.79
N ASP A 47 -6.16 3.66 1.60
CA ASP A 47 -6.22 2.20 1.38
C ASP A 47 -5.47 1.78 0.11
N TYR A 48 -5.57 2.56 -0.97
CA TYR A 48 -4.83 2.28 -2.21
C TYR A 48 -3.33 2.48 -2.03
N GLN A 49 -2.91 3.52 -1.30
CA GLN A 49 -1.50 3.78 -1.00
C GLN A 49 -0.88 2.59 -0.24
N THR A 50 -1.57 2.12 0.80
CA THR A 50 -1.15 0.98 1.62
C THR A 50 -1.01 -0.30 0.79
N LYS A 51 -1.92 -0.51 -0.17
CA LYS A 51 -1.84 -1.66 -1.08
C LYS A 51 -0.68 -1.55 -2.06
N VAL A 52 -0.37 -0.36 -2.58
CA VAL A 52 0.79 -0.19 -3.48
C VAL A 52 2.07 -0.60 -2.75
N ASP A 53 2.27 -0.10 -1.53
CA ASP A 53 3.47 -0.41 -0.73
C ASP A 53 3.58 -1.92 -0.42
N GLU A 54 2.46 -2.57 -0.09
CA GLU A 54 2.43 -4.02 0.18
C GLU A 54 2.77 -4.85 -1.07
N TRP A 55 2.27 -4.44 -2.24
CA TRP A 55 2.49 -5.16 -3.49
C TRP A 55 3.91 -4.93 -4.03
N GLU A 56 4.45 -3.71 -3.90
CA GLU A 56 5.85 -3.41 -4.24
C GLU A 56 6.83 -4.21 -3.36
N GLY A 57 6.55 -4.36 -2.07
CA GLY A 57 7.34 -5.21 -1.18
C GLY A 57 7.36 -6.68 -1.62
N LYS A 58 6.21 -7.23 -1.99
CA LYS A 58 6.10 -8.61 -2.50
C LYS A 58 6.83 -8.83 -3.82
N ILE A 59 6.78 -7.83 -4.72
CA ILE A 59 7.51 -7.89 -5.99
C ILE A 59 9.02 -7.93 -5.71
N ALA A 60 9.53 -7.05 -4.84
CA ALA A 60 10.94 -7.00 -4.50
C ALA A 60 11.46 -8.33 -3.90
N GLU A 61 10.70 -8.91 -2.98
CA GLU A 61 11.04 -10.20 -2.35
C GLU A 61 11.06 -11.35 -3.37
N GLU A 62 10.06 -11.43 -4.26
CA GLU A 62 10.02 -12.46 -5.30
C GLU A 62 11.12 -12.27 -6.36
N THR A 63 11.46 -11.02 -6.73
CA THR A 63 12.59 -10.77 -7.64
C THR A 63 13.92 -11.21 -7.04
N GLN A 64 14.16 -10.95 -5.75
CA GLN A 64 15.39 -11.36 -5.08
C GLN A 64 15.49 -12.89 -4.99
N ARG A 65 14.37 -13.56 -4.70
CA ARG A 65 14.31 -15.02 -4.66
C ARG A 65 14.51 -15.65 -6.03
N ALA A 66 14.04 -15.01 -7.11
CA ALA A 66 14.27 -15.47 -8.48
C ALA A 66 15.75 -15.38 -8.87
N GLU A 67 16.44 -14.30 -8.50
CA GLU A 67 17.89 -14.14 -8.72
C GLU A 67 18.70 -15.22 -7.99
N ASP A 68 18.39 -15.50 -6.72
CA ASP A 68 19.05 -16.55 -5.93
C ASP A 68 18.86 -17.96 -6.54
N ILE A 69 17.66 -18.25 -7.06
CA ILE A 69 17.38 -19.53 -7.73
C ILE A 69 18.15 -19.63 -9.05
N GLU A 70 18.27 -18.54 -9.79
CA GLU A 70 19.04 -18.53 -11.05
C GLU A 70 20.54 -18.75 -10.79
N GLU A 71 21.10 -18.13 -9.74
CA GLU A 71 22.48 -18.35 -9.34
C GLU A 71 22.73 -19.79 -8.88
N TYR A 72 21.82 -20.35 -8.08
CA TYR A 72 21.89 -21.75 -7.66
C TYR A 72 21.75 -22.73 -8.83
N SER A 73 20.92 -22.41 -9.82
CA SER A 73 20.81 -23.19 -11.06
C SER A 73 22.13 -23.20 -11.83
N LYS A 74 22.79 -22.04 -11.97
CA LYS A 74 24.11 -21.94 -12.61
C LYS A 74 25.17 -22.73 -11.84
N TYR A 75 25.16 -22.67 -10.50
CA TYR A 75 26.10 -23.41 -9.65
C TYR A 75 25.95 -24.92 -9.78
N THR A 76 24.72 -25.44 -9.71
CA THR A 76 24.44 -26.88 -9.83
C THR A 76 24.70 -27.45 -11.23
N GLN A 77 24.67 -26.61 -12.27
CA GLN A 77 25.06 -26.99 -13.63
C GLN A 77 26.57 -26.96 -13.89
N THR A 78 27.38 -26.45 -12.94
CA THR A 78 28.83 -26.46 -13.13
C THR A 78 29.39 -27.88 -13.09
N LYS A 79 30.35 -28.16 -13.99
CA LYS A 79 31.03 -29.47 -14.08
C LYS A 79 31.66 -29.91 -12.75
N LYS A 80 32.06 -28.95 -11.91
CA LYS A 80 32.65 -29.17 -10.59
C LYS A 80 31.65 -29.78 -9.60
N TYR A 81 30.40 -29.30 -9.57
CA TYR A 81 29.35 -29.87 -8.72
C TYR A 81 29.01 -31.31 -9.13
N ILE A 82 28.96 -31.60 -10.42
CA ILE A 82 28.73 -32.96 -10.94
C ILE A 82 29.90 -33.90 -10.56
N GLU A 83 31.13 -33.41 -10.67
CA GLU A 83 32.34 -34.16 -10.28
C GLU A 83 32.37 -34.46 -8.78
N ASP A 84 32.09 -33.47 -7.94
CA ASP A 84 32.05 -33.62 -6.48
C ASP A 84 30.91 -34.57 -6.05
N MET A 85 29.71 -34.42 -6.64
CA MET A 85 28.58 -35.33 -6.41
C MET A 85 28.86 -36.76 -6.89
N ALA A 86 29.55 -36.94 -8.01
CA ALA A 86 29.94 -38.25 -8.52
C ALA A 86 31.01 -38.91 -7.61
N ARG A 87 31.94 -38.12 -7.08
CA ARG A 87 32.95 -38.61 -6.13
C ARG A 87 32.33 -38.98 -4.78
N GLU A 88 31.43 -38.15 -4.25
CA GLU A 88 30.82 -38.35 -2.93
C GLU A 88 29.71 -39.43 -2.92
N LYS A 89 28.80 -39.43 -3.91
CA LYS A 89 27.69 -40.41 -3.95
C LYS A 89 27.99 -41.70 -4.69
N LEU A 90 28.83 -41.65 -5.72
CA LEU A 90 29.11 -42.82 -6.57
C LEU A 90 30.54 -43.35 -6.38
N GLY A 91 31.36 -42.72 -5.54
CA GLY A 91 32.76 -43.10 -5.34
C GLY A 91 33.60 -42.98 -6.62
N LEU A 92 33.12 -42.22 -7.61
CA LEU A 92 33.77 -42.16 -8.92
C LEU A 92 35.01 -41.29 -8.83
N VAL A 93 36.17 -41.92 -9.06
CA VAL A 93 37.47 -41.27 -9.20
C VAL A 93 37.95 -41.34 -10.64
N TYR A 94 38.78 -40.37 -11.02
CA TYR A 94 39.43 -40.42 -12.33
C TYR A 94 40.33 -41.66 -12.44
N LYS A 95 40.43 -42.21 -13.65
CA LYS A 95 41.16 -43.45 -13.99
C LYS A 95 42.64 -43.45 -13.58
N ASN A 96 43.16 -42.29 -13.19
CA ASN A 96 44.53 -41.94 -12.86
C ASN A 96 44.68 -41.37 -11.42
N GLN A 97 43.66 -41.51 -10.56
CA GLN A 97 43.71 -41.19 -9.13
C GLN A 97 43.56 -42.46 -8.28
N ILE A 98 44.38 -42.61 -7.24
CA ILE A 98 44.36 -43.75 -6.30
C ILE A 98 43.68 -43.26 -5.02
N VAL A 99 42.60 -43.91 -4.61
CA VAL A 99 41.90 -43.64 -3.33
C VAL A 99 42.64 -44.38 -2.21
N PHE A 100 43.06 -43.65 -1.19
CA PHE A 100 43.55 -44.23 0.06
C PHE A 100 42.42 -44.19 1.08
N GLU A 101 41.75 -45.32 1.29
CA GLU A 101 40.92 -45.49 2.48
C GLU A 101 41.87 -45.77 3.64
N THR A 102 41.99 -44.81 4.57
CA THR A 102 42.62 -45.09 5.86
C THR A 102 41.71 -46.02 6.61
N GLU A 103 42.03 -47.32 6.63
CA GLU A 103 41.46 -48.26 7.59
C GLU A 103 41.73 -47.70 9.00
N GLY A 104 40.71 -47.04 9.55
CA GLY A 104 40.64 -46.70 10.95
C GLY A 104 40.48 -47.99 11.75
N LYS A 105 41.35 -48.14 12.76
CA LYS A 105 41.33 -49.16 13.81
C LYS A 105 39.94 -49.56 14.31
#